data_AF-A0A7K3Z2J4-F1
#
_entry.id   AF-A0A7K3Z2J4-F1
#
_cell.length_a   1.000
_cell.length_b   1.000
_cell.length_c   1.000
_cell.angle_alpha   90.00
_cell.angle_beta   90.00
_cell.angle_gamma   90.00
#
_symmetry.space_group_name_H-M   'P 1'
#
loop_
_entity.id
_entity.type
_entity.pdbx_description
1 polymer ?
#
loop_
_entity_poly.entity_id
_entity_poly.type
_entity_poly.pdbx_seq_one_letter_code
_entity_poly.pdbx_strand_id
1 'polypeptide(L)'
;MTKIDDVLLELNRSVNTYMKSIPIFQYNNAPYRLIDNYSASPYVRCDVCGCYPVTVVSVLEGSDSRKLRLCNQCIDILAGQRISECFNVFRAKRQNILFNRKLIDQLSLMLDDNIHADTNLQLKKSEFKDLQKILKHLCDGQNLTSSQIQLVDNYLQA
;
A
#
# COMPACT_ATOMS: atom_id res chain seq x y z
N MET A 1 5.92 -18.94 4.58
CA MET A 1 5.48 -17.54 4.44
C MET A 1 5.83 -17.13 3.03
N THR A 2 4.88 -16.61 2.27
CA THR A 2 5.10 -16.27 0.85
C THR A 2 5.74 -14.90 0.71
N LYS A 3 6.36 -14.59 -0.45
CA LYS A 3 6.95 -13.26 -0.66
C LYS A 3 5.89 -12.17 -0.56
N ILE A 4 4.68 -12.45 -1.02
CA ILE A 4 3.55 -11.53 -0.91
C ILE A 4 3.17 -11.20 0.54
N ASP A 5 3.21 -12.18 1.46
CA ASP A 5 2.91 -11.96 2.88
C ASP A 5 3.91 -10.96 3.51
N ASP A 6 5.19 -11.12 3.21
CA ASP A 6 6.26 -10.24 3.69
C ASP A 6 6.10 -8.81 3.16
N VAL A 7 5.83 -8.66 1.86
CA VAL A 7 5.64 -7.36 1.21
C VAL A 7 4.43 -6.63 1.79
N LEU A 8 3.31 -7.33 2.00
CA LEU A 8 2.11 -6.73 2.59
C LEU A 8 2.32 -6.36 4.07
N LEU A 9 3.07 -7.17 4.82
CA LEU A 9 3.43 -6.88 6.20
C LEU A 9 4.31 -5.63 6.29
N GLU A 10 5.31 -5.50 5.40
CA GLU A 10 6.17 -4.32 5.33
C GLU A 10 5.38 -3.06 4.95
N LEU A 11 4.48 -3.14 3.96
CA LEU A 11 3.61 -2.04 3.59
C LEU A 11 2.74 -1.59 4.78
N ASN A 12 2.13 -2.54 5.50
CA ASN A 12 1.34 -2.22 6.70
C ASN A 12 2.18 -1.57 7.81
N ARG A 13 3.43 -2.01 8.01
CA ARG A 13 4.37 -1.38 8.95
C ARG A 13 4.72 0.06 8.54
N SER A 14 4.90 0.31 7.25
CA SER A 14 5.15 1.64 6.70
C SER A 14 3.97 2.59 6.96
N VAL A 15 2.74 2.14 6.68
CA VAL A 15 1.52 2.92 6.94
C VAL A 15 1.35 3.21 8.44
N ASN A 16 1.56 2.22 9.30
CA ASN A 16 1.49 2.42 10.75
C ASN A 16 2.53 3.42 11.26
N THR A 17 3.75 3.39 10.71
CA THR A 17 4.80 4.38 11.03
C THR A 17 4.37 5.77 10.59
N TYR A 18 3.85 5.91 9.37
CA TYR A 18 3.31 7.18 8.86
C TYR A 18 2.19 7.72 9.76
N MET A 19 1.22 6.88 10.13
CA MET A 19 0.13 7.26 11.04
C MET A 19 0.61 7.76 12.39
N LYS A 20 1.65 7.14 12.95
CA LYS A 20 2.25 7.59 14.22
C LYS A 20 3.00 8.92 14.10
N SER A 21 3.48 9.26 12.90
CA SER A 21 4.20 10.52 12.64
C SER A 21 3.26 11.72 12.45
N ILE A 22 1.98 11.46 12.19
CA ILE A 22 0.97 12.51 12.04
C ILE A 22 0.70 13.16 13.42
N PRO A 23 0.79 14.50 13.52
CA PRO A 23 0.60 15.20 14.78
C PRO A 23 -0.86 15.12 15.27
N ILE A 24 -1.05 15.46 16.55
CA ILE A 24 -2.38 15.63 17.14
C ILE A 24 -3.05 16.88 16.53
N PHE A 25 -4.33 16.76 16.18
CA PHE A 25 -5.16 17.83 15.64
C PHE A 25 -5.94 18.53 16.75
N GLN A 26 -6.24 19.80 16.55
CA GLN A 26 -7.18 20.53 17.40
C GLN A 26 -8.50 20.69 16.66
N TYR A 27 -9.60 20.22 17.26
CA TYR A 27 -10.95 20.39 16.72
C TYR A 27 -11.93 20.64 17.86
N ASN A 28 -12.72 21.72 17.77
CA ASN A 28 -13.63 22.16 18.83
C ASN A 28 -12.98 22.23 20.23
N ASN A 29 -11.77 22.80 20.31
CA ASN A 29 -10.96 22.92 21.53
C ASN A 29 -10.60 21.59 22.22
N ALA A 30 -10.65 20.48 21.48
CA ALA A 30 -10.22 19.18 21.96
C ALA A 30 -9.11 18.60 21.06
N PRO A 31 -8.12 17.90 21.65
CA PRO A 31 -7.08 17.21 20.91
C PRO A 31 -7.63 15.89 20.33
N TYR A 32 -7.27 15.61 19.08
CA TYR A 32 -7.61 14.37 18.38
C TYR A 32 -6.39 13.75 17.73
N ARG A 33 -6.32 12.41 17.70
CA ARG A 33 -5.28 11.66 16.98
C ARG A 33 -5.88 10.87 15.84
N LEU A 34 -5.17 10.77 14.71
CA LEU A 34 -5.53 9.83 13.65
C LEU A 34 -5.27 8.40 14.12
N ILE A 35 -6.31 7.58 14.15
CA ILE A 35 -6.24 6.18 14.59
C ILE A 35 -6.53 5.18 13.49
N ASP A 36 -7.19 5.59 12.41
CA ASP A 36 -7.55 4.69 11.31
C ASP A 36 -7.80 5.46 10.00
N ASN A 37 -7.65 4.76 8.88
CA ASN A 37 -8.06 5.22 7.57
C ASN A 37 -8.53 4.02 6.72
N TYR A 38 -9.84 3.95 6.42
CA TYR A 38 -10.44 2.79 5.75
C TYR A 38 -11.37 3.19 4.60
N SER A 39 -11.64 2.24 3.72
CA SER A 39 -12.68 2.36 2.69
C SER A 39 -14.02 1.91 3.27
N ALA A 40 -14.99 2.80 3.36
CA ALA A 40 -16.25 2.55 4.04
C ALA A 40 -17.21 1.74 3.16
N SER A 41 -17.77 0.67 3.75
CA SER A 41 -18.89 -0.09 3.21
C SER A 41 -19.73 -0.59 4.40
N PRO A 42 -20.93 -0.04 4.65
CA PRO A 42 -21.63 0.99 3.88
C PRO A 42 -20.95 2.37 3.94
N TYR A 43 -21.32 3.25 3.01
CA TYR A 43 -20.84 4.64 3.01
C TYR A 43 -21.30 5.39 4.27
N VAL A 44 -20.46 6.32 4.75
CA VAL A 44 -20.75 7.11 5.95
C VAL A 44 -20.87 8.59 5.61
N ARG A 45 -21.42 9.36 6.56
CA ARG A 45 -21.43 10.84 6.52
C ARG A 45 -20.17 11.37 7.21
N CYS A 46 -19.62 12.48 6.72
CA CYS A 46 -18.53 13.20 7.39
C CYS A 46 -19.05 13.93 8.64
N ASP A 47 -18.40 13.74 9.79
CA ASP A 47 -18.81 14.36 11.07
C ASP A 47 -18.46 15.86 11.15
N VAL A 48 -17.62 16.37 10.23
CA VAL A 48 -17.19 17.79 10.21
C VAL A 48 -18.02 18.61 9.23
N CYS A 49 -18.06 18.24 7.95
CA CYS A 49 -18.78 19.01 6.91
C CYS A 49 -20.15 18.43 6.55
N GLY A 50 -20.50 17.26 7.08
CA GLY A 50 -21.78 16.62 6.81
C GLY A 50 -21.94 16.01 5.42
N CYS A 51 -20.90 15.99 4.57
CA CYS A 51 -21.00 15.41 3.23
C CYS A 51 -21.27 13.90 3.25
N TYR A 52 -22.00 13.43 2.25
CA TYR A 52 -22.37 12.03 2.03
C TYR A 52 -22.59 11.81 0.52
N PRO A 53 -22.18 10.67 -0.06
CA PRO A 53 -21.50 9.55 0.58
C PRO A 53 -19.98 9.77 0.75
N VAL A 54 -19.42 9.30 1.86
CA VAL A 54 -17.97 9.20 2.07
C VAL A 54 -17.53 7.75 1.88
N THR A 55 -16.65 7.51 0.91
CA THR A 55 -16.13 6.19 0.55
C THR A 55 -14.78 5.88 1.18
N VAL A 56 -14.01 6.90 1.55
CA VAL A 56 -12.73 6.81 2.26
C VAL A 56 -12.81 7.68 3.50
N VAL A 57 -12.59 7.06 4.66
CA VAL A 57 -12.82 7.66 5.97
C VAL A 57 -11.53 7.67 6.75
N SER A 58 -11.14 8.85 7.24
CA SER A 58 -10.16 8.99 8.31
C SER A 58 -10.88 9.03 9.65
N VAL A 59 -10.40 8.25 10.62
CA VAL A 59 -10.95 8.23 11.98
C VAL A 59 -10.02 8.96 12.92
N LEU A 60 -10.55 10.00 13.53
CA LEU A 60 -9.89 10.72 14.61
C LEU A 60 -10.47 10.26 15.95
N GLU A 61 -9.62 10.06 16.96
CA GLU A 61 -10.02 9.73 18.33
C GLU A 61 -9.57 10.82 19.29
N GLY A 62 -10.51 11.34 20.07
CA GLY A 62 -10.28 12.32 21.13
C GLY A 62 -9.91 11.67 22.46
N SER A 63 -9.48 12.48 23.43
CA SER A 63 -9.15 12.01 24.78
C SER A 63 -10.33 11.39 25.56
N ASP A 64 -11.56 11.74 25.20
CA ASP A 64 -12.80 11.20 25.74
C ASP A 64 -13.27 9.91 25.02
N SER A 65 -12.41 9.32 24.19
CA SER A 65 -12.74 8.19 23.29
C SER A 65 -13.80 8.50 22.23
N ARG A 66 -14.17 9.78 22.05
CA ARG A 66 -15.06 10.18 20.96
C ARG A 66 -14.33 10.03 19.63
N LYS A 67 -15.05 9.47 18.65
CA LYS A 67 -14.53 9.27 17.30
C LYS A 67 -15.20 10.22 16.32
N LEU A 68 -14.39 10.82 15.45
CA LEU A 68 -14.85 11.58 14.30
C LEU A 68 -14.46 10.84 13.02
N ARG A 69 -15.39 10.77 12.08
CA ARG A 69 -15.24 10.17 10.75
C ARG A 69 -15.19 11.29 9.73
N LEU A 70 -14.05 11.44 9.08
CA LEU A 70 -13.79 12.56 8.19
C LEU A 70 -13.66 12.09 6.75
N CYS A 71 -14.20 12.89 5.83
CA CYS A 71 -13.85 12.79 4.42
C CYS A 71 -12.43 13.33 4.16
N ASN A 72 -11.89 13.00 2.99
CA ASN A 72 -10.54 13.42 2.55
C ASN A 72 -10.30 14.93 2.67
N GLN A 73 -11.27 15.75 2.26
CA GLN A 73 -11.12 17.20 2.33
C GLN A 73 -11.00 17.70 3.78
N CYS A 74 -11.82 17.19 4.70
CA CYS A 74 -11.80 17.62 6.10
C CYS A 74 -10.52 17.18 6.81
N ILE A 75 -10.03 15.97 6.57
CA ILE A 75 -8.77 15.54 7.19
C ILE A 75 -7.59 16.38 6.70
N ASP A 76 -7.53 16.68 5.40
CA ASP A 76 -6.42 17.47 4.85
C ASP A 76 -6.44 18.93 5.36
N ILE A 77 -7.62 19.52 5.49
CA ILE A 77 -7.80 20.86 6.06
C ILE A 77 -7.36 20.88 7.53
N LEU A 78 -7.85 19.95 8.35
CA LEU A 78 -7.49 19.89 9.78
C LEU A 78 -6.00 19.60 9.99
N ALA A 79 -5.39 18.83 9.10
CA ALA A 79 -3.99 18.46 9.18
C ALA A 79 -3.05 19.53 8.63
N GLY A 80 -3.53 20.45 7.78
CA GLY A 80 -2.68 21.37 7.02
C GLY A 80 -1.73 20.68 6.04
N GLN A 81 -2.00 19.41 5.71
CA GLN A 81 -1.18 18.57 4.84
C GLN A 81 -2.07 17.55 4.12
N ARG A 82 -1.56 16.95 3.04
CA ARG A 82 -2.32 16.01 2.20
C ARG A 82 -2.29 14.58 2.74
N ILE A 83 -2.87 14.36 3.92
CA ILE A 83 -2.99 13.03 4.54
C ILE A 83 -3.73 12.06 3.62
N SER A 84 -4.81 12.53 2.99
CA SER A 84 -5.64 11.71 2.11
C SER A 84 -4.87 11.16 0.92
N GLU A 85 -3.97 11.97 0.33
CA GLU A 85 -3.13 11.58 -0.79
C GLU A 85 -2.18 10.44 -0.39
N CYS A 86 -1.54 10.51 0.77
CA CYS A 86 -0.67 9.46 1.28
C CYS A 86 -1.41 8.12 1.42
N PHE A 87 -2.61 8.12 1.99
CA PHE A 87 -3.40 6.88 2.10
C PHE A 87 -3.91 6.37 0.76
N ASN A 88 -4.24 7.24 -0.17
CA ASN A 88 -4.61 6.83 -1.53
C ASN A 88 -3.43 6.14 -2.23
N VAL A 89 -2.22 6.68 -2.10
CA VAL A 89 -0.99 6.05 -2.59
C VAL A 89 -0.79 4.67 -1.95
N PHE A 90 -0.95 4.54 -0.63
CA PHE A 90 -0.82 3.25 0.05
C PHE A 90 -1.86 2.22 -0.42
N ARG A 91 -3.12 2.62 -0.61
CA ARG A 91 -4.15 1.74 -1.16
C ARG A 91 -3.83 1.30 -2.58
N ALA A 92 -3.40 2.21 -3.44
CA ALA A 92 -3.03 1.91 -4.81
C ALA A 92 -1.86 0.90 -4.85
N LYS A 93 -0.81 1.12 -4.05
CA LYS A 93 0.30 0.17 -3.90
C LYS A 93 -0.20 -1.21 -3.46
N ARG A 94 -1.04 -1.26 -2.41
CA ARG A 94 -1.62 -2.53 -1.92
C ARG A 94 -2.43 -3.25 -2.99
N GLN A 95 -3.24 -2.53 -3.75
CA GLN A 95 -4.03 -3.10 -4.86
C GLN A 95 -3.12 -3.68 -5.94
N ASN A 96 -2.08 -2.95 -6.35
CA ASN A 96 -1.13 -3.41 -7.35
C ASN A 96 -0.35 -4.65 -6.87
N ILE A 97 0.07 -4.68 -5.60
CA ILE A 97 0.72 -5.84 -4.97
C ILE A 97 -0.20 -7.05 -5.01
N LEU A 98 -1.46 -6.89 -4.58
CA LEU A 98 -2.44 -7.98 -4.58
C LEU A 98 -2.79 -8.47 -5.99
N PHE A 99 -2.91 -7.56 -6.95
CA PHE A 99 -3.15 -7.88 -8.36
C PHE A 99 -2.01 -8.73 -8.93
N ASN A 100 -0.76 -8.38 -8.61
CA ASN A 100 0.43 -9.07 -9.08
C ASN A 100 0.93 -10.18 -8.14
N ARG A 101 0.12 -10.64 -7.17
CA ARG A 101 0.56 -11.58 -6.12
C ARG A 101 1.24 -12.84 -6.66
N LYS A 102 0.64 -13.48 -7.67
CA LYS A 102 1.15 -14.72 -8.27
C LYS A 102 2.50 -14.46 -8.91
N LEU A 103 2.62 -13.33 -9.59
CA LEU A 103 3.82 -12.94 -10.29
C LEU A 103 4.97 -12.63 -9.34
N ILE A 104 4.69 -11.93 -8.23
CA ILE A 104 5.66 -11.64 -7.17
C ILE A 104 6.21 -12.95 -6.58
N ASP A 105 5.33 -13.88 -6.22
CA ASP A 105 5.76 -15.15 -5.62
C ASP A 105 6.55 -16.01 -6.62
N GLN A 106 6.10 -16.12 -7.87
CA GLN A 106 6.80 -16.88 -8.91
C GLN A 106 8.18 -16.32 -9.25
N LEU A 107 8.29 -14.99 -9.42
CA LEU A 107 9.58 -14.35 -9.66
C LEU A 107 10.52 -14.50 -8.47
N SER A 108 10.01 -14.43 -7.23
CA SER A 108 10.83 -14.66 -6.04
C SER A 108 11.39 -16.08 -6.03
N LEU A 109 10.55 -17.09 -6.23
CA LEU A 109 10.96 -18.49 -6.26
C LEU A 109 11.99 -18.75 -7.37
N MET A 110 11.72 -18.30 -8.60
CA MET A 110 12.64 -18.49 -9.73
C MET A 110 14.01 -17.84 -9.49
N LEU A 111 14.04 -16.65 -8.88
CA LEU A 111 15.31 -15.98 -8.55
C LEU A 111 16.05 -16.72 -7.43
N ASP A 112 15.35 -17.20 -6.41
CA ASP A 112 15.94 -17.96 -5.31
C ASP A 112 16.50 -19.31 -5.82
N ASP A 113 15.73 -20.04 -6.62
CA ASP A 113 16.16 -21.31 -7.22
C ASP A 113 17.39 -21.13 -8.12
N ASN A 114 17.48 -20.01 -8.86
CA ASN A 114 18.64 -19.71 -9.69
C ASN A 114 19.90 -19.41 -8.85
N ILE A 115 19.74 -18.79 -7.68
CA ILE A 115 20.85 -18.58 -6.72
C ILE A 115 21.34 -19.92 -6.17
N HIS A 116 20.42 -20.83 -5.85
CA HIS A 116 20.74 -22.12 -5.26
C HIS A 116 21.13 -23.20 -6.27
N ALA A 117 21.07 -22.89 -7.56
CA ALA A 117 21.27 -23.83 -8.67
C ALA A 117 20.33 -25.06 -8.62
N ASP A 118 19.15 -24.86 -8.02
CA ASP A 118 18.12 -25.89 -7.84
C ASP A 118 17.25 -26.07 -9.10
N THR A 119 17.50 -25.28 -10.16
CA THR A 119 16.78 -25.34 -11.44
C THR A 119 17.71 -25.51 -12.64
N ASN A 120 17.18 -26.17 -13.68
CA ASN A 120 17.83 -26.25 -15.00
C ASN A 120 17.86 -24.89 -15.74
N LEU A 121 17.14 -23.88 -15.24
CA LEU A 121 17.07 -22.55 -15.82
C LEU A 121 18.26 -21.72 -15.32
N GLN A 122 19.32 -21.63 -16.13
CA GLN A 122 20.44 -20.72 -15.86
C GLN A 122 20.20 -19.35 -16.49
N LEU A 123 19.68 -18.43 -15.68
CA LEU A 123 19.58 -17.02 -16.04
C LEU A 123 20.98 -16.43 -16.27
N LYS A 124 21.15 -15.65 -17.34
CA LYS A 124 22.35 -14.83 -17.48
C LYS A 124 22.36 -13.77 -16.39
N LYS A 125 23.55 -13.33 -15.99
CA LYS A 125 23.73 -12.30 -14.96
C LYS A 125 22.97 -11.00 -15.24
N SER A 126 22.81 -10.61 -16.51
CA SER A 126 22.01 -9.44 -16.90
C SER A 126 20.51 -9.67 -16.69
N GLU A 127 19.99 -10.82 -17.13
CA GLU A 127 18.58 -11.20 -17.01
C GLU A 127 18.17 -11.32 -15.55
N PHE A 128 19.01 -11.97 -14.73
CA PHE A 128 18.81 -12.06 -13.28
C PHE A 128 18.68 -10.67 -12.63
N LYS A 129 19.58 -9.73 -12.96
CA LYS A 129 19.51 -8.35 -12.44
C LYS A 129 18.25 -7.62 -12.86
N ASP A 130 17.79 -7.81 -14.09
CA ASP A 130 16.60 -7.11 -14.58
C ASP A 130 15.33 -7.69 -13.96
N LEU A 131 15.25 -9.01 -13.79
CA LEU A 131 14.17 -9.68 -13.06
C LEU A 131 14.14 -9.29 -11.58
N GLN A 132 15.30 -9.11 -10.93
CA GLN A 132 15.36 -8.56 -9.57
C GLN A 132 14.79 -7.14 -9.47
N LYS A 133 15.09 -6.27 -10.45
CA LYS A 133 14.52 -4.91 -10.49
C LYS A 133 13.01 -4.95 -10.69
N ILE A 134 12.52 -5.83 -11.57
CA ILE A 134 11.09 -6.04 -11.81
C ILE A 134 10.41 -6.51 -10.53
N LEU A 135 10.96 -7.53 -9.86
CA LEU A 135 10.43 -8.01 -8.58
C LEU A 135 10.37 -6.87 -7.56
N LYS A 136 11.42 -6.04 -7.46
CA LYS A 136 11.43 -4.86 -6.59
C LYS A 136 10.32 -3.86 -6.95
N HIS A 137 10.14 -3.53 -8.22
CA HIS A 137 9.06 -2.64 -8.66
C HIS A 137 7.67 -3.17 -8.27
N LEU A 138 7.44 -4.48 -8.45
CA LEU A 138 6.19 -5.12 -8.05
C LEU A 138 5.99 -5.07 -6.53
N CYS A 139 7.04 -5.35 -5.74
CA CYS A 139 7.01 -5.27 -4.28
C CYS A 139 6.75 -3.84 -3.79
N ASP A 140 7.24 -2.84 -4.51
CA ASP A 140 6.98 -1.42 -4.24
C ASP A 140 5.55 -0.98 -4.64
N GLY A 141 4.75 -1.89 -5.22
CA GLY A 141 3.39 -1.65 -5.69
C GLY A 141 3.29 -0.84 -6.98
N GLN A 142 4.33 -0.90 -7.81
CA GLN A 142 4.34 -0.26 -9.13
C GLN A 142 3.84 -1.22 -10.22
N ASN A 143 3.27 -0.64 -11.27
CA ASN A 143 2.89 -1.40 -12.46
C ASN A 143 4.12 -1.64 -13.34
N LEU A 144 4.12 -2.79 -14.03
CA LEU A 144 5.15 -3.10 -15.01
C LEU A 144 4.92 -2.33 -16.32
N THR A 145 6.00 -1.99 -17.00
CA THR A 145 5.94 -1.53 -18.39
C THR A 145 5.67 -2.72 -19.33
N SER A 146 5.21 -2.45 -20.55
CA SER A 146 4.99 -3.50 -21.55
C SER A 146 6.25 -4.34 -21.83
N SER A 147 7.42 -3.71 -21.82
CA SER A 147 8.71 -4.40 -21.98
C SER A 147 9.05 -5.31 -20.81
N GLN A 148 8.72 -4.90 -19.57
CA GLN A 148 8.91 -5.72 -18.39
C GLN A 148 7.96 -6.92 -18.37
N ILE A 149 6.71 -6.73 -18.81
CA ILE A 149 5.74 -7.81 -18.97
C ILE A 149 6.26 -8.85 -19.97
N GLN A 150 6.69 -8.41 -21.16
CA GLN A 150 7.26 -9.32 -22.18
C GLN A 150 8.47 -10.10 -21.66
N LEU A 151 9.37 -9.45 -20.92
CA LEU A 151 10.54 -10.12 -20.35
C LEU A 151 10.12 -11.21 -19.37
N VAL A 152 9.16 -10.92 -18.49
CA VAL A 152 8.64 -11.84 -17.49
C VAL A 152 7.90 -13.02 -18.12
N ASP A 153 7.07 -12.78 -19.13
CA ASP A 153 6.32 -13.81 -19.85
C ASP A 153 7.24 -14.86 -20.48
N ASN A 154 8.42 -14.44 -20.98
CA ASN A 154 9.41 -15.35 -21.56
C ASN A 154 9.95 -16.41 -20.57
N TYR A 155 9.85 -16.17 -19.26
CA TYR A 155 10.36 -17.07 -18.23
C TYR A 155 9.26 -17.80 -17.46
N LEU A 156 8.06 -17.23 -17.37
CA LEU A 156 6.96 -17.79 -16.57
C LEU A 156 5.90 -18.54 -17.38
N GLN A 157 5.93 -18.44 -18.72
CA GLN A 157 5.09 -19.25 -19.62
C GLN A 157 5.83 -20.48 -20.20
N ALA A 158 7.04 -20.78 -19.71
CA ALA A 158 7.84 -21.95 -20.10
C ALA A 158 7.58 -23.16 -19.19
#